data_AF-A0AAV6CK55-F1
#
_entry.id   AF-A0AAV6CK55-F1
#
_cell.length_a   1.000
_cell.length_b   1.000
_cell.length_c   1.000
_cell.angle_alpha   90.00
_cell.angle_beta   90.00
_cell.angle_gamma   90.00
#
_symmetry.space_group_name_H-M   'P 1'
#
loop_
_entity.id
_entity.type
_entity.pdbx_description
1 polymer ?
#
loop_
_entity_poly.entity_id
_entity_poly.type
_entity_poly.pdbx_seq_one_letter_code
_entity_poly.pdbx_strand_id
1 'polypeptide(L)' 'MSTVAEIKEALQKLPKQDQLALRDWLSHNLDAEPPLHRLKAFAGAITGLPSDMAKNHDHYIHGVPKRE' A
#
# COMPACT_ATOMS: atom_id res chain seq x y z
N MET A 1 -3.52 24.69 22.28
CA MET A 1 -3.06 23.42 22.89
C MET A 1 -2.65 22.50 21.75
N SER A 2 -1.69 21.59 21.94
CA SER A 2 -1.18 20.72 20.86
C SER A 2 -2.11 19.52 20.67
N THR A 3 -2.55 19.26 19.44
CA THR A 3 -3.43 18.13 19.07
C THR A 3 -2.91 16.78 19.57
N VAL A 4 -1.59 16.61 19.61
CA VAL A 4 -0.95 15.38 20.10
C VAL A 4 -1.10 15.23 21.62
N ALA A 5 -1.10 16.35 22.36
CA ALA A 5 -1.27 16.33 23.81
C ALA A 5 -2.70 15.93 24.21
N GLU A 6 -3.70 16.44 23.50
CA GLU A 6 -5.12 16.11 23.70
C GLU A 6 -5.40 14.62 23.43
N ILE A 7 -4.80 14.07 22.36
CA ILE A 7 -4.89 12.64 22.05
C ILE A 7 -4.28 11.79 23.16
N LYS A 8 -3.10 12.17 23.68
CA LYS A 8 -2.45 11.44 24.78
C LYS A 8 -3.31 11.44 26.04
N GLU A 9 -3.91 12.59 26.36
CA GLU A 9 -4.78 12.71 27.53
C GLU A 9 -6.05 11.86 27.38
N ALA A 10 -6.66 11.83 26.19
CA ALA A 10 -7.81 10.99 25.90
C ALA A 10 -7.47 9.49 26.01
N LEU A 11 -6.30 9.08 25.53
CA LEU A 11 -5.84 7.69 25.62
C LEU A 11 -5.63 7.23 27.07
N GLN A 12 -5.18 8.12 27.96
CA GLN A 12 -4.98 7.81 29.38
C GLN A 12 -6.30 7.59 30.13
N LYS A 13 -7.41 8.17 29.65
CA LYS A 13 -8.75 8.02 30.24
C LYS A 13 -9.44 6.71 29.83
N LEU A 14 -8.91 6.00 28.83
CA LEU A 14 -9.47 4.72 28.39
C LEU A 14 -9.11 3.58 29.37
N PRO A 15 -10.02 2.62 29.59
CA PRO A 15 -9.72 1.37 30.28
C PRO A 15 -8.54 0.64 29.65
N LYS A 16 -7.75 -0.09 30.46
CA LYS A 16 -6.57 -0.84 29.97
C LYS A 16 -6.91 -1.86 28.86
N GLN A 17 -8.11 -2.44 28.90
CA GLN A 17 -8.59 -3.36 27.88
C GLN A 17 -8.78 -2.67 26.52
N ASP A 18 -9.37 -1.49 26.53
CA ASP A 18 -9.57 -0.67 25.32
C ASP A 18 -8.24 -0.10 24.83
N GLN A 19 -7.33 0.19 25.78
CA GLN A 19 -5.87 0.31 25.65
C GLN A 19 -5.29 -0.64 24.60
N LEU A 20 -5.41 -1.92 24.95
CA LEU A 20 -4.84 -3.04 24.21
C LEU A 20 -5.57 -3.28 22.88
N ALA A 21 -6.90 -3.21 22.87
CA ALA A 21 -7.69 -3.38 21.65
C ALA A 21 -7.36 -2.31 20.60
N LEU A 22 -7.21 -1.05 21.03
CA LEU A 22 -6.83 0.05 20.15
C LEU A 22 -5.40 -0.14 19.61
N ARG A 23 -4.45 -0.53 20.47
CA ARG A 23 -3.08 -0.85 20.03
C ARG A 23 -3.09 -1.94 18.97
N ASP A 24 -3.77 -3.05 19.23
CA ASP A 24 -3.80 -4.19 18.31
C ASP A 24 -4.47 -3.78 16.99
N TRP A 25 -5.56 -3.02 17.04
CA TRP A 25 -6.18 -2.46 15.85
C TRP A 25 -5.23 -1.55 15.07
N LEU A 26 -4.56 -0.60 15.73
CA LEU A 26 -3.61 0.30 15.09
C LEU A 26 -2.45 -0.45 14.44
N SER A 27 -1.90 -1.46 15.12
CA SER A 27 -0.82 -2.30 14.57
C SER A 27 -1.23 -3.06 13.30
N HIS A 28 -2.51 -3.41 13.14
CA HIS A 28 -3.00 -4.05 11.91
C HIS A 28 -3.39 -3.06 10.82
N ASN A 29 -3.69 -1.80 11.18
CA ASN A 29 -4.31 -0.83 10.28
C ASN A 29 -3.40 0.34 9.88
N LEU A 30 -2.33 0.64 10.60
CA LEU A 30 -1.44 1.78 10.31
C LEU A 30 -0.29 1.45 9.36
N ASP A 31 0.13 0.17 9.27
CA ASP A 31 1.30 -0.25 8.47
C ASP A 31 0.96 -1.25 7.36
N ALA A 32 -0.32 -1.36 6.98
CA ALA A 32 -0.66 -2.08 5.77
C ALA A 32 -0.21 -1.24 4.56
N GLU A 33 1.04 -1.47 4.10
CA GLU A 33 1.47 -0.97 2.80
C GLU A 33 0.37 -1.29 1.78
N PRO A 34 -0.09 -0.29 1.00
CA PRO A 34 -1.08 -0.54 -0.03
C PRO A 34 -0.61 -1.74 -0.86
N PRO A 35 -1.48 -2.72 -1.18
CA PRO A 35 -1.04 -3.93 -1.89
C PRO A 35 -0.21 -3.64 -3.15
N LEU A 36 -0.49 -2.51 -3.82
CA LEU A 36 0.29 -2.02 -4.97
C LEU A 36 1.72 -1.58 -4.65
N HIS A 37 1.99 -1.06 -3.44
CA HIS A 37 3.36 -0.73 -3.00
C HIS A 37 4.22 -1.99 -2.90
N ARG A 38 3.65 -3.11 -2.44
CA ARG A 38 4.33 -4.41 -2.41
C ARG A 38 4.70 -4.90 -3.81
N LEU A 39 3.87 -4.59 -4.81
CA LEU A 39 4.13 -4.97 -6.21
C LEU A 39 5.27 -4.16 -6.85
N LYS A 40 5.64 -3.01 -6.28
CA LYS A 40 6.74 -2.18 -6.79
C LYS A 40 8.07 -2.94 -6.84
N ALA A 41 8.30 -3.88 -5.93
CA ALA A 41 9.49 -4.73 -5.92
C ALA A 41 9.65 -5.59 -7.20
N PHE A 42 8.56 -5.82 -7.93
CA PHE A 42 8.55 -6.62 -9.15
C PHE A 42 8.55 -5.77 -10.43
N ALA A 43 8.41 -4.45 -10.31
CA ALA A 43 8.43 -3.55 -11.47
C ALA A 43 9.80 -3.60 -12.15
N GLY A 44 9.84 -3.99 -13.43
CA GLY A 44 11.09 -4.10 -14.19
C GLY A 44 11.98 -5.29 -13.83
N ALA A 45 11.52 -6.22 -12.97
CA ALA A 45 12.28 -7.42 -12.62
C ALA A 45 12.34 -8.46 -13.75
N ILE A 46 11.42 -8.37 -14.73
CA ILE A 46 11.33 -9.32 -15.83
C ILE A 46 12.29 -8.90 -16.94
N THR A 47 13.27 -9.75 -17.23
CA THR A 47 14.20 -9.58 -18.35
C THR A 47 13.60 -10.13 -19.65
N GLY A 48 13.96 -9.53 -20.79
CA GLY A 48 13.55 -10.03 -22.12
C GLY A 48 12.18 -9.56 -22.60
N LEU A 49 11.51 -8.66 -21.85
CA LEU A 49 10.32 -7.99 -22.34
C LEU A 49 10.68 -6.94 -23.40
N PRO A 50 9.86 -6.75 -24.44
CA PRO A 50 10.01 -5.66 -25.39
C PRO A 50 9.97 -4.29 -24.71
N SER A 51 10.80 -3.35 -25.15
CA SER A 51 10.91 -2.00 -24.58
C SER A 51 9.61 -1.19 -24.70
N ASP A 52 8.75 -1.53 -25.65
CA ASP A 52 7.45 -0.91 -25.90
C ASP A 52 6.28 -1.68 -25.29
N MET A 53 6.52 -2.71 -24.47
CA MET A 53 5.46 -3.58 -23.95
C MET A 53 4.41 -2.82 -23.12
N ALA A 54 4.81 -1.76 -22.40
CA ALA A 54 3.84 -0.92 -21.67
C ALA A 54 2.89 -0.15 -22.62
N LYS A 55 3.42 0.37 -23.75
CA LYS A 55 2.62 1.09 -24.76
C LYS A 55 1.73 0.13 -25.57
N ASN A 56 2.25 -1.07 -25.84
CA ASN A 56 1.70 -2.06 -26.75
C ASN A 56 1.26 -3.36 -26.04
N HIS A 57 0.76 -3.29 -24.80
CA HIS A 57 0.44 -4.50 -24.03
C HIS A 57 -0.58 -5.41 -24.74
N ASP A 58 -1.59 -4.81 -25.37
CA ASP A 58 -2.60 -5.55 -26.13
C ASP A 58 -1.98 -6.34 -27.30
N HIS A 59 -0.94 -5.79 -27.94
CA HIS A 59 -0.28 -6.49 -29.04
C HIS A 59 0.40 -7.76 -28.55
N TYR A 60 1.09 -7.69 -27.42
CA TYR A 60 1.85 -8.82 -26.87
C TYR A 60 1.00 -9.84 -26.13
N ILE A 61 -0.09 -9.41 -25.50
CA ILE A 61 -0.97 -10.29 -24.70
C ILE A 61 -2.13 -10.82 -25.53
N HIS A 62 -2.67 -10.01 -26.45
CA HIS A 62 -3.90 -10.29 -27.17
C HIS A 62 -3.73 -10.34 -28.70
N GLY A 63 -2.54 -10.08 -29.23
CA GLY A 63 -2.24 -10.20 -30.66
C GLY A 63 -2.82 -9.09 -31.53
N VAL A 64 -3.27 -7.97 -30.96
CA VAL A 64 -3.79 -6.83 -31.74
C VAL A 64 -2.66 -6.09 -32.47
N PRO A 65 -2.94 -5.30 -33.52
CA PRO A 65 -1.91 -4.46 -34.15
C PRO A 65 -1.25 -3.48 -33.16
N LYS A 66 0.05 -3.21 -33.35
CA LYS A 66 0.79 -2.22 -32.53
C LYS A 66 0.25 -0.81 -32.74
N ARG A 67 0.31 0.01 -31.70
CA ARG A 67 0.06 1.45 -31.75
C ARG A 67 1.35 2.14 -32.21
N GLU A 68 1.28 2.96 -33.26
CA GLU A 68 2.41 3.75 -33.76
C GLU A 68 2.89 4.79 -32.73
#